data_AF-A0A1I6V7C5-F1
#
_entry.id   AF-A0A1I6V7C5-F1
#
_cell.length_a   1.000
_cell.length_b   1.000
_cell.length_c   1.000
_cell.angle_alpha   90.00
_cell.angle_beta   90.00
_cell.angle_gamma   90.00
#
_symmetry.space_group_name_H-M   'P 1'
#
loop_
_entity.id
_entity.type
_entity.pdbx_description
1 polymer ?
#
loop_
_entity_poly.entity_id
_entity_poly.type
_entity_poly.pdbx_seq_one_letter_code
_entity_poly.pdbx_strand_id
1 'polypeptide(L)'
;MENLNPDSGAEWVNYVVFLVIGMTLLVFGGAFYELLGDMLMGDLQAADHLASILSAFATIVLVAVTGWYVSLTSNLVSQTEKQRQQERELEISRHETRKQNLRQAFLIELNEISSTLREIAKSGEDNQVTPNKYLDVLMPTIVYESNADQIGILTADEATSLTNIYTQLLHLRGLLESYSEIKEKDDLTRDEKAKKELTESLGSPMAAIILNEIEEVEDLMVEEVEEARTIDQLPEAL
;
A
#
# COMPACT_ATOMS: atom_id res chain seq x y z
N MET A 1 9.80 18.70 17.21
CA MET A 1 10.14 17.84 18.35
C MET A 1 11.53 17.27 18.11
N GLU A 2 12.42 17.37 19.09
CA GLU A 2 13.81 16.88 18.98
C GLU A 2 13.78 15.34 19.04
N ASN A 3 14.11 14.69 17.93
CA ASN A 3 14.23 13.22 17.85
C ASN A 3 15.38 12.78 18.78
N LEU A 4 15.07 12.50 20.04
CA LEU A 4 15.99 11.86 20.97
C LEU A 4 16.35 10.50 20.39
N ASN A 5 17.54 10.40 19.82
CA ASN A 5 18.07 9.17 19.24
C ASN A 5 17.99 8.06 20.30
N PRO A 6 17.12 7.05 20.14
CA PRO A 6 16.90 6.01 21.15
C PRO A 6 18.18 5.19 21.41
N ASP A 7 19.16 5.25 20.52
CA ASP A 7 20.46 4.59 20.69
C ASP A 7 21.32 5.24 21.78
N SER A 8 21.10 6.52 22.12
CA SER A 8 21.87 7.23 23.15
C SER A 8 21.66 6.66 24.57
N GLY A 9 20.48 6.11 24.85
CA GLY A 9 20.16 5.51 26.14
C GLY A 9 20.90 4.18 26.37
N ALA A 10 21.06 3.37 25.32
CA ALA A 10 21.74 2.08 25.40
C ALA A 10 23.25 2.24 25.64
N GLU A 11 23.87 3.26 25.03
CA GLU A 11 25.29 3.55 25.25
C GLU A 11 25.56 3.96 26.70
N TRP A 12 24.74 4.83 27.28
CA TRP A 12 24.92 5.30 28.66
C TRP A 12 24.75 4.17 29.68
N VAL A 13 23.80 3.25 29.45
CA VAL A 13 23.63 2.05 30.28
C VAL A 13 24.88 1.16 30.22
N ASN A 14 25.45 0.95 29.04
CA ASN A 14 26.70 0.18 28.91
C ASN A 14 27.86 0.85 29.67
N TYR A 15 28.02 2.17 29.54
CA TYR A 15 29.05 2.91 30.28
C TYR A 15 28.90 2.78 31.79
N VAL A 16 27.68 2.93 32.32
CA VAL A 16 27.40 2.77 33.75
C VAL A 16 27.67 1.34 34.21
N VAL A 17 27.25 0.33 33.44
CA VAL A 17 27.51 -1.08 33.75
C VAL A 17 29.01 -1.38 33.77
N PHE A 18 29.78 -0.93 32.77
CA PHE A 18 31.24 -1.11 32.74
C PHE A 18 31.93 -0.40 33.90
N LEU A 19 31.49 0.81 34.26
CA LEU A 19 32.04 1.57 35.38
C LEU A 19 31.76 0.87 36.71
N VAL A 20 30.53 0.41 36.93
CA VAL A 20 30.15 -0.33 38.15
C VAL A 20 30.91 -1.65 38.24
N ILE A 21 31.02 -2.40 37.15
CA ILE A 21 31.81 -3.64 37.11
C ILE A 21 33.29 -3.34 37.37
N GLY A 22 33.85 -2.29 36.77
CA GLY A 22 35.24 -1.88 36.95
C GLY A 22 35.56 -1.47 38.39
N MET A 23 34.70 -0.65 39.02
CA MET A 23 34.85 -0.29 40.43
C MET A 23 34.68 -1.52 41.34
N THR A 24 33.72 -2.39 41.04
CA THR A 24 33.53 -3.64 41.80
C THR A 24 34.77 -4.52 41.71
N LEU A 25 35.32 -4.74 40.52
CA LEU A 25 36.54 -5.54 40.34
C LEU A 25 37.75 -4.92 41.06
N LEU A 26 37.87 -3.60 41.12
CA LEU A 26 38.94 -2.93 41.87
C LEU A 26 38.79 -3.14 43.38
N VAL A 27 37.59 -2.93 43.93
CA VAL A 27 37.32 -3.10 45.37
C VAL A 27 37.49 -4.56 45.78
N PHE A 28 36.91 -5.49 45.01
CA PHE A 28 37.02 -6.93 45.28
C PHE A 28 38.43 -7.46 45.04
N GLY A 29 39.14 -6.96 44.01
CA GLY A 29 40.52 -7.35 43.75
C GLY A 29 41.47 -6.95 44.87
N GLY A 30 41.30 -5.75 45.44
CA GLY A 30 42.04 -5.30 46.61
C GLY A 30 41.74 -6.15 47.85
N ALA A 31 40.46 -6.32 48.18
CA ALA A 31 40.03 -7.14 49.32
C ALA A 31 40.49 -8.60 49.18
N PHE A 32 40.43 -9.17 47.97
CA PHE A 32 40.87 -10.53 47.70
C PHE A 32 42.39 -10.68 47.82
N TYR A 33 43.17 -9.69 47.38
CA TYR A 33 44.63 -9.71 47.49
C TYR A 33 45.11 -9.68 48.94
N GLU A 34 44.53 -8.81 49.77
CA GLU A 34 44.84 -8.72 51.21
C GLU A 34 44.51 -10.05 51.90
N LEU A 35 43.32 -10.57 51.63
CA LEU A 35 42.82 -11.78 52.27
C LEU A 35 43.60 -13.04 51.86
N LEU A 36 44.04 -13.13 50.60
CA LEU A 36 44.91 -14.21 50.14
C LEU A 36 46.30 -14.13 50.80
N GLY A 37 46.80 -12.91 51.06
CA GLY A 37 47.99 -12.68 51.87
C GLY A 37 47.85 -13.22 53.29
N ASP A 38 46.73 -12.94 53.96
CA ASP A 38 46.46 -13.40 55.33
C ASP A 38 46.32 -14.93 55.43
N MET A 39 45.69 -15.56 54.41
CA MET A 39 45.63 -17.01 54.31
C MET A 39 47.01 -17.66 54.14
N LEU A 40 47.88 -17.08 53.32
CA LEU A 40 49.26 -17.58 53.14
C LEU A 40 50.09 -17.46 54.41
N MET A 41 49.75 -16.53 55.31
CA MET A 41 50.35 -16.40 56.64
C MET A 41 49.73 -17.35 57.69
N GLY A 42 48.72 -18.14 57.32
CA GLY A 42 48.17 -19.21 58.16
C GLY A 42 46.97 -18.79 59.03
N ASP A 43 46.33 -17.66 58.75
CA ASP A 43 45.08 -17.30 59.43
C ASP A 43 43.91 -18.13 58.85
N LEU A 44 43.30 -18.96 59.71
CA LEU A 44 42.16 -19.80 59.34
C LEU A 44 40.84 -19.01 59.34
N GLN A 45 40.73 -17.88 60.05
CA GLN A 45 39.51 -17.04 60.06
C GLN A 45 39.29 -16.32 58.72
N ALA A 46 40.36 -16.10 57.96
CA ALA A 46 40.32 -15.60 56.60
C ALA A 46 39.44 -16.47 55.66
N ALA A 47 39.36 -17.79 55.87
CA ALA A 47 38.59 -18.68 55.01
C ALA A 47 37.09 -18.37 54.98
N ASP A 48 36.50 -18.03 56.13
CA ASP A 48 35.07 -17.71 56.24
C ASP A 48 34.73 -16.38 55.57
N HIS A 49 35.64 -15.40 55.65
CA HIS A 49 35.49 -14.12 54.97
C HIS A 49 35.59 -14.24 53.44
N LEU A 50 36.47 -15.12 52.93
CA LEU A 50 36.56 -15.40 51.48
C LEU A 50 35.26 -15.95 50.92
N ALA A 51 34.63 -16.90 51.60
CA ALA A 51 33.39 -17.50 51.14
C ALA A 51 32.26 -16.45 51.00
N SER A 52 32.17 -15.54 51.98
CA SER A 52 31.20 -14.42 51.95
C SER A 52 31.48 -13.45 50.79
N ILE A 53 32.75 -13.09 50.57
CA ILE A 53 33.17 -12.21 49.47
C ILE A 53 32.87 -12.86 48.12
N LEU A 54 33.19 -14.14 47.95
CA LEU A 54 32.91 -14.88 46.72
C LEU A 54 31.40 -14.94 46.41
N SER A 55 30.57 -15.15 47.43
CA SER A 55 29.10 -15.14 47.29
C SER A 55 28.57 -13.77 46.88
N ALA A 56 29.08 -12.69 47.49
CA ALA A 56 28.71 -11.33 47.13
C ALA A 56 29.11 -11.00 45.69
N PHE A 57 30.33 -11.40 45.29
CA PHE A 57 30.82 -11.23 43.93
C PHE A 57 29.96 -11.99 42.90
N ALA A 58 29.65 -13.25 43.18
CA ALA A 58 28.80 -14.06 42.32
C ALA A 58 27.41 -13.42 42.12
N THR A 59 26.84 -12.82 43.17
CA THR A 59 25.55 -12.12 43.10
C THR A 59 25.64 -10.87 42.24
N ILE A 60 26.71 -10.07 42.37
CA ILE A 60 26.90 -8.86 41.55
C ILE A 60 27.07 -9.24 40.08
N VAL A 61 27.87 -10.26 39.78
CA VAL A 61 28.04 -10.77 38.41
C VAL A 61 26.70 -11.26 37.85
N LEU A 62 25.91 -11.99 38.65
CA LEU A 62 24.59 -12.46 38.23
C LEU A 62 23.64 -11.31 37.90
N VAL A 63 23.57 -10.28 38.74
CA VAL A 63 22.75 -9.09 38.49
C VAL A 63 23.21 -8.35 37.24
N ALA A 64 24.53 -8.20 37.03
CA ALA A 64 25.09 -7.56 35.85
C ALA A 64 24.74 -8.31 34.56
N VAL A 65 24.91 -9.64 34.54
CA VAL A 65 24.57 -10.48 33.39
C VAL A 65 23.06 -10.43 33.12
N THR A 66 22.24 -10.46 34.16
CA THR A 66 20.78 -10.39 34.02
C THR A 66 20.35 -9.03 33.45
N GLY A 67 20.93 -7.93 33.95
CA GLY A 67 20.66 -6.58 33.42
C GLY A 67 21.08 -6.44 31.96
N TRP A 68 22.25 -6.98 31.59
CA TRP A 68 22.71 -6.98 30.21
C TRP A 68 21.79 -7.81 29.29
N TYR A 69 21.34 -8.99 29.74
CA TYR A 69 20.40 -9.83 29.00
C TYR A 69 19.05 -9.14 28.77
N VAL A 70 18.50 -8.48 29.80
CA VAL A 70 17.24 -7.71 29.68
C VAL A 70 17.40 -6.56 28.67
N SER A 71 18.52 -5.82 28.72
CA SER A 71 18.81 -4.75 27.77
C SER A 71 18.88 -5.26 26.33
N LEU A 72 19.60 -6.37 26.09
CA LEU A 72 19.70 -6.98 24.77
C LEU A 72 18.34 -7.45 24.24
N THR A 73 17.53 -8.06 25.11
CA THR A 73 16.18 -8.52 24.77
C THR A 73 15.26 -7.36 24.43
N SER A 74 15.32 -6.27 25.22
CA SER A 74 14.54 -5.05 24.97
C SER A 74 14.89 -4.42 23.60
N ASN A 75 16.18 -4.36 23.26
CA ASN A 75 16.62 -3.84 21.97
C ASN A 75 16.14 -4.70 20.80
N LEU A 76 16.18 -6.04 20.94
CA LEU A 76 15.67 -6.95 19.92
C LEU A 76 14.16 -6.79 19.69
N VAL A 77 13.38 -6.65 20.77
CA VAL A 77 11.93 -6.40 20.67
C VAL A 77 11.67 -5.07 19.96
N SER A 78 12.35 -4.00 20.37
CA SER A 78 12.18 -2.69 19.72
C SER A 78 12.54 -2.71 18.23
N GLN A 79 13.64 -3.38 17.85
CA GLN A 79 14.01 -3.53 16.44
C GLN A 79 12.97 -4.33 15.66
N THR A 80 12.43 -5.39 16.25
CA THR A 80 11.38 -6.22 15.62
C THR A 80 10.07 -5.44 15.45
N GLU A 81 9.70 -4.63 16.45
CA GLU A 81 8.52 -3.77 16.36
C GLU A 81 8.68 -2.71 15.26
N LYS A 82 9.83 -2.05 15.19
CA LYS A 82 10.14 -1.10 14.12
C LYS A 82 10.11 -1.76 12.74
N GLN A 83 10.67 -2.97 12.60
CA GLN A 83 10.61 -3.72 11.35
C GLN A 83 9.17 -4.06 10.95
N ARG A 84 8.32 -4.47 11.89
CA ARG A 84 6.90 -4.75 11.63
C ARG A 84 6.12 -3.49 11.25
N GLN A 85 6.44 -2.35 11.84
CA GLN A 85 5.84 -1.07 11.47
C GLN A 85 6.24 -0.68 10.04
N GLN A 86 7.54 -0.74 9.73
CA GLN A 86 8.04 -0.47 8.38
C GLN A 86 7.43 -1.42 7.34
N GLU A 87 7.30 -2.71 7.65
CA GLU A 87 6.68 -3.68 6.74
C GLU A 87 5.22 -3.35 6.46
N ARG A 88 4.45 -2.95 7.49
CA ARG A 88 3.06 -2.50 7.33
C ARG A 88 2.97 -1.22 6.49
N GLU A 89 3.80 -0.23 6.76
CA GLU A 89 3.85 1.01 5.98
C GLU A 89 4.18 0.73 4.51
N LEU A 90 5.12 -0.17 4.26
CA LEU A 90 5.53 -0.57 2.91
C LEU A 90 4.41 -1.37 2.21
N GLU A 91 3.67 -2.20 2.94
CA GLU A 91 2.49 -2.90 2.41
C GLU A 91 1.35 -1.93 2.05
N ILE A 92 1.05 -0.96 2.91
CA ILE A 92 0.07 0.10 2.66
C ILE A 92 0.48 0.93 1.43
N SER A 93 1.74 1.39 1.38
CA SER A 93 2.27 2.15 0.24
C SER A 93 2.21 1.37 -1.07
N ARG A 94 2.52 0.06 -1.05
CA ARG A 94 2.38 -0.82 -2.22
C ARG A 94 0.92 -0.96 -2.65
N HIS A 95 0.00 -1.09 -1.70
CA HIS A 95 -1.42 -1.20 -1.98
C HIS A 95 -1.95 0.09 -2.63
N GLU A 96 -1.60 1.25 -2.09
CA GLU A 96 -1.97 2.56 -2.65
C GLU A 96 -1.38 2.78 -4.04
N THR A 97 -0.10 2.45 -4.25
CA THR A 97 0.54 2.54 -5.56
C THR A 97 -0.16 1.66 -6.59
N ARG A 98 -0.54 0.43 -6.22
CA ARG A 98 -1.31 -0.46 -7.11
C ARG A 98 -2.68 0.11 -7.44
N LYS A 99 -3.40 0.64 -6.45
CA LYS A 99 -4.70 1.31 -6.65
C LYS A 99 -4.58 2.47 -7.63
N GLN A 100 -3.58 3.33 -7.46
CA GLN A 100 -3.32 4.48 -8.34
C GLN A 100 -2.98 4.04 -9.77
N ASN A 101 -2.09 3.07 -9.94
CA ASN A 101 -1.73 2.54 -11.26
C ASN A 101 -2.94 1.96 -11.98
N LEU A 102 -3.80 1.23 -11.25
CA LEU A 102 -5.02 0.64 -11.80
C LEU A 102 -6.02 1.72 -12.23
N ARG A 103 -6.26 2.72 -11.38
CA ARG A 103 -7.08 3.90 -11.74
C ARG A 103 -6.56 4.59 -12.99
N GLN A 104 -5.27 4.86 -13.05
CA GLN A 104 -4.66 5.52 -14.19
C GLN A 104 -4.81 4.71 -15.48
N ALA A 105 -4.68 3.38 -15.40
CA ALA A 105 -4.90 2.50 -16.54
C ALA A 105 -6.35 2.59 -17.04
N PHE A 106 -7.34 2.55 -16.13
CA PHE A 106 -8.75 2.71 -16.50
C PHE A 106 -9.04 4.09 -17.08
N LEU A 107 -8.52 5.18 -16.49
CA LEU A 107 -8.71 6.54 -17.01
C LEU A 107 -8.15 6.70 -18.43
N ILE A 108 -6.99 6.09 -18.73
CA ILE A 108 -6.42 6.10 -20.08
C ILE A 108 -7.35 5.38 -21.07
N GLU A 109 -7.84 4.19 -20.69
CA GLU A 109 -8.74 3.40 -21.53
C GLU A 109 -10.09 4.10 -21.75
N LEU A 110 -10.69 4.65 -20.70
CA LEU A 110 -11.94 5.41 -20.77
C LEU A 110 -11.81 6.68 -21.61
N ASN A 111 -10.67 7.39 -21.53
CA ASN A 111 -10.43 8.57 -22.35
C ASN A 111 -10.30 8.24 -23.85
N GLU A 112 -9.74 7.07 -24.20
CA GLU A 112 -9.74 6.58 -25.58
C GLU A 112 -11.16 6.31 -26.07
N ILE A 113 -11.98 5.64 -25.24
CA ILE A 113 -13.39 5.36 -25.54
C ILE A 113 -14.22 6.65 -25.64
N SER A 114 -14.02 7.61 -24.73
CA SER A 114 -14.80 8.86 -24.68
C SER A 114 -14.65 9.69 -25.96
N SER A 115 -13.44 9.70 -26.55
CA SER A 115 -13.21 10.35 -27.84
C SER A 115 -14.09 9.78 -28.94
N THR A 116 -14.22 8.45 -28.98
CA THR A 116 -15.05 7.72 -29.95
C THR A 116 -16.53 7.93 -29.68
N LEU A 117 -16.97 7.87 -28.42
CA LEU A 117 -18.36 8.11 -28.04
C LEU A 117 -18.80 9.53 -28.39
N ARG A 118 -17.92 10.54 -28.25
CA ARG A 118 -18.22 11.93 -28.66
C ARG A 118 -18.44 12.03 -30.16
N GLU A 119 -17.67 11.30 -30.98
CA GLU A 119 -17.91 11.23 -32.42
C GLU A 119 -19.26 10.58 -32.74
N ILE A 120 -19.61 9.49 -32.06
CA ILE A 120 -20.89 8.79 -32.24
C ILE A 120 -22.07 9.68 -31.84
N ALA A 121 -21.99 10.33 -30.68
CA ALA A 121 -23.01 11.24 -30.19
C ALA A 121 -23.28 12.38 -31.20
N LYS A 122 -22.22 13.01 -31.72
CA LYS A 122 -22.30 14.06 -32.75
C LYS A 122 -22.81 13.55 -34.10
N SER A 123 -22.40 12.36 -34.52
CA SER A 123 -22.82 11.78 -35.81
C SER A 123 -24.32 11.47 -35.87
N GLY A 124 -24.98 11.30 -34.72
CA GLY A 124 -26.44 11.24 -34.62
C GLY A 124 -27.14 12.57 -34.88
N GLU A 125 -26.48 13.71 -34.66
CA GLU A 125 -27.00 15.04 -35.03
C GLU A 125 -26.88 15.28 -36.55
N ASP A 126 -25.84 14.72 -37.18
CA ASP A 126 -25.52 14.91 -38.60
C ASP A 126 -26.03 13.78 -39.54
N ASN A 127 -26.80 12.80 -39.02
CA ASN A 127 -27.31 11.63 -39.76
C ASN A 127 -26.24 10.81 -40.51
N GLN A 128 -24.99 10.78 -40.02
CA GLN A 128 -23.88 10.05 -40.65
C GLN A 128 -23.11 9.21 -39.64
N VAL A 129 -23.79 8.25 -39.00
CA VAL A 129 -23.09 7.21 -38.24
C VAL A 129 -22.41 6.26 -39.24
N THR A 130 -21.07 6.25 -39.27
CA THR A 130 -20.26 5.22 -39.96
C THR A 130 -19.85 4.14 -38.95
N PRO A 131 -20.59 3.02 -38.83
CA PRO A 131 -20.45 2.08 -37.71
C PRO A 131 -19.14 1.30 -37.74
N ASN A 132 -18.66 0.94 -38.93
CA ASN A 132 -17.47 0.08 -39.11
C ASN A 132 -16.16 0.74 -38.65
N LYS A 133 -16.13 2.07 -38.44
CA LYS A 133 -14.91 2.76 -38.01
C LYS A 133 -14.63 2.61 -36.51
N TYR A 134 -15.67 2.32 -35.72
CA TYR A 134 -15.62 2.48 -34.27
C TYR A 134 -15.69 1.17 -33.47
N LEU A 135 -16.05 0.05 -34.12
CA LEU A 135 -16.30 -1.23 -33.45
C LEU A 135 -15.09 -1.77 -32.68
N ASP A 136 -13.88 -1.63 -33.23
CA ASP A 136 -12.65 -2.11 -32.59
C ASP A 136 -12.17 -1.18 -31.45
N VAL A 137 -12.63 0.08 -31.44
CA VAL A 137 -12.21 1.11 -30.47
C VAL A 137 -13.22 1.28 -29.32
N LEU A 138 -14.45 0.81 -29.50
CA LEU A 138 -15.53 0.92 -28.50
C LEU A 138 -15.41 -0.07 -27.32
N MET A 139 -14.55 -1.06 -27.43
CA MET A 139 -14.32 -2.05 -26.37
C MET A 139 -12.85 -2.49 -26.33
N PRO A 140 -11.91 -1.60 -25.98
CA PRO A 140 -10.68 -2.07 -25.38
C PRO A 140 -11.08 -2.77 -24.07
N THR A 141 -10.86 -4.07 -23.99
CA THR A 141 -11.07 -4.85 -22.76
C THR A 141 -9.74 -5.15 -22.07
N ILE A 142 -8.64 -4.59 -22.59
CA ILE A 142 -7.28 -4.98 -22.20
C ILE A 142 -7.03 -4.67 -20.73
N VAL A 143 -7.34 -3.46 -20.26
CA VAL A 143 -7.14 -3.10 -18.84
C VAL A 143 -8.10 -3.90 -17.96
N TYR A 144 -9.37 -4.01 -18.36
CA TYR A 144 -10.36 -4.76 -17.60
C TYR A 144 -10.00 -6.25 -17.44
N GLU A 145 -9.66 -6.94 -18.54
CA GLU A 145 -9.32 -8.36 -18.55
C GLU A 145 -7.98 -8.64 -17.85
N SER A 146 -6.97 -7.79 -18.07
CA SER A 146 -5.64 -7.99 -17.48
C SER A 146 -5.58 -7.71 -15.98
N ASN A 147 -6.59 -7.02 -15.42
CA ASN A 147 -6.65 -6.64 -14.00
C ASN A 147 -7.94 -7.11 -13.31
N ALA A 148 -8.67 -8.05 -13.90
CA ALA A 148 -9.94 -8.55 -13.33
C ALA A 148 -9.77 -9.14 -11.91
N ASP A 149 -8.61 -9.73 -11.62
CA ASP A 149 -8.23 -10.23 -10.30
C ASP A 149 -7.95 -9.11 -9.27
N GLN A 150 -7.71 -7.90 -9.76
CA GLN A 150 -7.33 -6.72 -8.97
C GLN A 150 -8.43 -5.67 -8.87
N ILE A 151 -9.59 -5.87 -9.51
CA ILE A 151 -10.75 -4.96 -9.41
C ILE A 151 -11.18 -4.74 -7.95
N GLY A 152 -10.99 -5.73 -7.07
CA GLY A 152 -11.28 -5.59 -5.64
C GLY A 152 -10.42 -4.58 -4.88
N ILE A 153 -9.39 -4.00 -5.51
CA ILE A 153 -8.57 -2.91 -4.96
C ILE A 153 -9.28 -1.55 -5.10
N LEU A 154 -10.18 -1.43 -6.08
CA LEU A 154 -11.00 -0.23 -6.29
C LEU A 154 -12.09 -0.11 -5.22
N THR A 155 -12.66 1.09 -5.09
CA THR A 155 -13.85 1.27 -4.24
C THR A 155 -15.06 0.57 -4.88
N ALA A 156 -16.07 0.28 -4.06
CA ALA A 156 -17.28 -0.38 -4.53
C ALA A 156 -17.99 0.44 -5.62
N ASP A 157 -17.97 1.76 -5.49
CA ASP A 157 -18.60 2.68 -6.44
C ASP A 157 -17.84 2.69 -7.77
N GLU A 158 -16.50 2.79 -7.73
CA GLU A 158 -15.65 2.72 -8.94
C GLU A 158 -15.85 1.41 -9.71
N ALA A 159 -15.82 0.28 -9.00
CA ALA A 159 -16.00 -1.04 -9.62
C ALA A 159 -17.39 -1.19 -10.24
N THR A 160 -18.43 -0.66 -9.57
CA THR A 160 -19.81 -0.69 -10.06
C THR A 160 -19.96 0.15 -11.33
N SER A 161 -19.47 1.38 -11.31
CA SER A 161 -19.58 2.29 -12.45
C SER A 161 -18.76 1.81 -13.65
N LEU A 162 -17.54 1.29 -13.44
CA LEU A 162 -16.77 0.65 -14.52
C LEU A 162 -17.56 -0.51 -15.13
N THR A 163 -18.14 -1.38 -14.30
CA THR A 163 -18.94 -2.53 -14.78
C THR A 163 -20.15 -2.06 -15.60
N ASN A 164 -20.84 -1.00 -15.16
CA ASN A 164 -21.94 -0.42 -15.91
C ASN A 164 -21.49 0.16 -17.25
N ILE A 165 -20.40 0.92 -17.29
CA ILE A 165 -19.82 1.49 -18.52
C ILE A 165 -19.52 0.37 -19.53
N TYR A 166 -18.79 -0.67 -19.14
CA TYR A 166 -18.48 -1.79 -20.06
C TYR A 166 -19.74 -2.55 -20.50
N THR A 167 -20.73 -2.71 -19.62
CA THR A 167 -22.02 -3.34 -19.98
C THR A 167 -22.76 -2.51 -21.03
N GLN A 168 -22.79 -1.19 -20.88
CA GLN A 168 -23.41 -0.30 -21.84
C GLN A 168 -22.62 -0.22 -23.14
N LEU A 169 -21.29 -0.22 -23.10
CA LEU A 169 -20.45 -0.29 -24.30
C LEU A 169 -20.70 -1.57 -25.10
N LEU A 170 -20.85 -2.71 -24.42
CA LEU A 170 -21.20 -3.99 -25.05
C LEU A 170 -22.56 -3.90 -25.77
N HIS A 171 -23.56 -3.30 -25.13
CA HIS A 171 -24.87 -3.09 -25.73
C HIS A 171 -24.80 -2.14 -26.94
N LEU A 172 -24.08 -1.02 -26.84
CA LEU A 172 -23.90 -0.07 -27.93
C LEU A 172 -23.17 -0.72 -29.12
N ARG A 173 -22.12 -1.50 -28.85
CA ARG A 173 -21.42 -2.28 -29.88
C ARG A 173 -22.36 -3.23 -30.60
N GLY A 174 -23.20 -3.98 -29.87
CA GLY A 174 -24.18 -4.89 -30.48
C GLY A 174 -25.18 -4.16 -31.39
N LEU A 175 -25.62 -2.96 -31.01
CA LEU A 175 -26.48 -2.12 -31.87
C LEU A 175 -25.76 -1.67 -33.15
N LEU A 176 -24.48 -1.29 -33.06
CA LEU A 176 -23.68 -0.84 -34.19
C LEU A 176 -23.32 -2.00 -35.14
N GLU A 177 -22.99 -3.18 -34.61
CA GLU A 177 -22.79 -4.41 -35.39
C GLU A 177 -24.06 -4.80 -36.14
N SER A 178 -25.22 -4.78 -35.47
CA SER A 178 -26.49 -5.06 -36.14
C SER A 178 -26.78 -4.05 -37.26
N TYR A 179 -26.39 -2.79 -37.11
CA TYR A 179 -26.64 -1.77 -38.11
C TYR A 179 -25.66 -1.87 -39.30
N SER A 180 -24.39 -2.24 -39.09
CA SER A 180 -23.44 -2.45 -40.19
C SER A 180 -23.87 -3.60 -41.10
N GLU A 181 -24.29 -4.73 -40.52
CA GLU A 181 -24.80 -5.89 -41.27
C GLU A 181 -26.04 -5.54 -42.12
N ILE A 182 -26.87 -4.62 -41.62
CA ILE A 182 -28.08 -4.16 -42.31
C ILE A 182 -27.72 -3.19 -43.45
N LYS A 183 -26.78 -2.27 -43.22
CA LYS A 183 -26.38 -1.26 -44.21
C LYS A 183 -25.75 -1.87 -45.47
N GLU A 184 -25.14 -3.05 -45.36
CA GLU A 184 -24.51 -3.76 -46.49
C GLU A 184 -25.50 -4.50 -47.39
N LYS A 185 -26.80 -4.52 -47.07
CA LYS A 185 -27.85 -5.18 -47.88
C LYS A 185 -28.60 -4.21 -48.78
N ASP A 186 -28.76 -4.57 -50.06
CA ASP A 186 -29.50 -3.78 -51.05
C ASP A 186 -31.03 -3.80 -50.83
N ASP A 187 -31.58 -4.92 -50.34
CA ASP A 187 -33.01 -5.07 -50.04
C ASP A 187 -33.23 -5.35 -48.56
N LEU A 188 -33.86 -4.39 -47.87
CA LEU A 188 -34.16 -4.47 -46.45
C LEU A 188 -35.57 -5.01 -46.20
N THR A 189 -35.66 -6.05 -45.37
CA THR A 189 -36.92 -6.51 -44.79
C THR A 189 -37.50 -5.44 -43.85
N ARG A 190 -38.80 -5.54 -43.55
CA ARG A 190 -39.49 -4.62 -42.63
C ARG A 190 -38.83 -4.61 -41.24
N ASP A 191 -38.39 -5.77 -40.77
CA ASP A 191 -37.71 -5.92 -39.48
C ASP A 191 -36.31 -5.27 -39.49
N GLU A 192 -35.57 -5.38 -40.59
CA GLU A 192 -34.26 -4.73 -40.72
C GLU A 192 -34.37 -3.21 -40.82
N LYS A 193 -35.42 -2.68 -41.46
CA LYS A 193 -35.72 -1.24 -41.43
C LYS A 193 -36.02 -0.74 -40.02
N ALA A 194 -36.82 -1.50 -39.26
CA ALA A 194 -37.14 -1.16 -37.87
C ALA A 194 -35.88 -1.19 -36.98
N LYS A 195 -35.00 -2.19 -37.14
CA LYS A 195 -33.71 -2.24 -36.44
C LYS A 195 -32.78 -1.08 -36.81
N LYS A 196 -32.74 -0.72 -38.09
CA LYS A 196 -31.95 0.44 -38.56
C LYS A 196 -32.40 1.74 -37.87
N GLU A 197 -33.69 1.99 -37.87
CA GLU A 197 -34.32 3.17 -37.27
C GLU A 197 -34.16 3.17 -35.73
N LEU A 198 -34.18 1.98 -35.12
CA LEU A 198 -33.89 1.81 -33.69
C LEU A 198 -32.43 2.16 -33.36
N THR A 199 -31.46 1.68 -34.14
CA THR A 199 -30.04 2.02 -33.91
C THR A 199 -29.75 3.50 -34.14
N GLU A 200 -30.35 4.10 -35.18
CA GLU A 200 -30.23 5.54 -35.44
C GLU A 200 -30.85 6.39 -34.30
N SER A 201 -31.96 5.94 -33.71
CA SER A 201 -32.63 6.65 -32.61
C SER A 201 -32.00 6.40 -31.23
N LEU A 202 -31.41 5.23 -30.96
CA LEU A 202 -30.85 4.88 -29.66
C LEU A 202 -29.34 5.03 -29.55
N GLY A 203 -28.59 4.92 -30.66
CA GLY A 203 -27.12 4.90 -30.63
C GLY A 203 -26.51 6.19 -30.06
N SER A 204 -26.97 7.36 -30.52
CA SER A 204 -26.48 8.65 -30.02
C SER A 204 -26.88 8.94 -28.57
N PRO A 205 -28.16 8.75 -28.15
CA PRO A 205 -28.54 8.90 -26.74
C PRO A 205 -27.77 7.95 -25.81
N MET A 206 -27.54 6.71 -26.24
CA MET A 206 -26.79 5.74 -25.45
C MET A 206 -25.32 6.12 -25.31
N ALA A 207 -24.69 6.60 -26.40
CA ALA A 207 -23.33 7.13 -26.32
C ALA A 207 -23.22 8.34 -25.38
N ALA A 208 -24.23 9.21 -25.35
CA ALA A 208 -24.28 10.35 -24.43
C ALA A 208 -24.44 9.93 -22.96
N ILE A 209 -25.25 8.91 -22.67
CA ILE A 209 -25.38 8.34 -21.31
C ILE A 209 -24.04 7.76 -20.85
N ILE A 210 -23.38 6.97 -21.70
CA ILE A 210 -22.08 6.38 -21.37
C ILE A 210 -21.03 7.46 -21.11
N LEU A 211 -21.03 8.55 -21.90
CA LEU A 211 -20.13 9.68 -21.69
C LEU A 211 -20.32 10.35 -20.34
N ASN A 212 -21.56 10.54 -19.90
CA ASN A 212 -21.85 11.12 -18.59
C ASN A 212 -21.37 10.19 -17.46
N GLU A 213 -21.57 8.88 -17.59
CA GLU A 213 -21.11 7.92 -16.59
C GLU A 213 -19.57 7.81 -16.56
N ILE A 214 -18.89 7.98 -17.70
CA ILE A 214 -17.43 8.12 -17.74
C ILE A 214 -16.97 9.37 -16.98
N GLU A 215 -17.62 10.51 -17.19
CA GLU A 215 -17.29 11.77 -16.49
C GLU A 215 -17.46 11.63 -14.97
N GLU A 216 -18.56 11.00 -14.53
CA GLU A 216 -18.78 10.70 -13.10
C GLU A 216 -17.69 9.80 -12.51
N VAL A 217 -17.21 8.79 -13.25
CA VAL A 217 -16.10 7.92 -12.81
C VAL A 217 -14.77 8.64 -12.80
N GLU A 218 -14.50 9.49 -13.78
CA GLU A 218 -13.29 10.32 -13.84
C GLU A 218 -13.22 11.22 -12.59
N ASP A 219 -14.33 11.87 -12.23
CA ASP A 219 -14.40 12.71 -11.03
C ASP A 219 -14.14 11.90 -9.75
N LEU A 220 -14.76 10.73 -9.59
CA LEU A 220 -14.54 9.84 -8.45
C LEU A 220 -13.07 9.39 -8.32
N MET A 221 -12.43 9.05 -9.45
CA MET A 221 -11.05 8.57 -9.46
C MET A 221 -10.04 9.70 -9.23
N VAL A 222 -10.37 10.94 -9.61
CA VAL A 222 -9.49 12.12 -9.45
C VAL A 222 -9.61 12.72 -8.06
N GLU A 223 -10.81 12.84 -7.49
CA GLU A 223 -11.05 13.42 -6.16
C GLU A 223 -10.25 12.69 -5.07
N GLU A 224 -10.25 11.35 -5.07
CA GLU A 224 -9.47 10.57 -4.11
C GLU A 224 -7.94 10.61 -4.35
N VAL A 225 -7.50 10.88 -5.59
CA VAL A 225 -6.07 11.05 -5.89
C VAL A 225 -5.55 12.39 -5.37
N GLU A 226 -6.38 13.43 -5.39
CA GLU A 226 -6.06 14.72 -4.77
C GLU A 226 -6.04 14.61 -3.24
N GLU A 227 -7.02 13.96 -2.61
CA GLU A 227 -7.04 13.74 -1.17
C GLU A 227 -5.81 12.95 -0.67
N ALA A 228 -5.38 11.93 -1.41
CA ALA A 228 -4.18 11.16 -1.07
C ALA A 228 -2.90 12.02 -1.13
N ARG A 229 -2.82 12.97 -2.07
CA ARG A 229 -1.67 13.90 -2.18
C ARG A 229 -1.64 14.95 -1.08
N THR A 230 -2.80 15.42 -0.59
CA THR A 230 -2.85 16.39 0.51
C THR A 230 -2.45 15.78 1.84
N ILE A 231 -2.73 14.49 2.06
CA ILE A 231 -2.30 13.75 3.26
C ILE A 231 -0.78 13.59 3.29
N ASP A 232 -0.15 13.29 2.17
CA ASP A 232 1.31 13.14 2.05
C ASP A 232 2.07 14.49 2.12
N GLN A 233 1.35 15.61 1.99
CA GLN A 233 1.88 16.98 2.11
C GLN A 233 1.57 17.65 3.44
N LEU A 234 0.91 16.98 4.39
CA LEU A 234 0.84 17.47 5.76
C LEU A 234 2.26 17.49 6.33
N PRO A 235 2.85 18.68 6.59
CA PRO A 235 4.18 18.74 7.17
C PRO A 235 4.17 17.99 8.50
N GLU A 236 5.28 17.32 8.84
CA GLU A 236 5.63 16.72 10.14
C GLU A 236 5.64 17.76 11.30
N ALA A 237 4.64 18.61 11.37
CA ALA A 237 4.47 19.68 12.33
C ALA A 237 3.23 19.41 13.18
N LEU A 238 3.24 18.28 13.89
CA LEU A 238 2.48 18.06 15.12
C LEU A 238 3.29 17.20 16.09
#